data_AF-A0A5B7KJF1-F1
#
_entry.id   AF-A0A5B7KJF1-F1
#
_cell.length_a   1.000
_cell.length_b   1.000
_cell.length_c   1.000
_cell.angle_alpha   90.00
_cell.angle_beta   90.00
_cell.angle_gamma   90.00
#
_symmetry.space_group_name_H-M   'P 1'
#
loop_
_entity.id
_entity.type
_entity.pdbx_description
1 polymer ?
#
loop_
_entity_poly.entity_id
_entity_poly.type
_entity_poly.pdbx_seq_one_letter_code
_entity_poly.pdbx_strand_id
1 'polypeptide(L)'
;MNLSVTSPYNADFDGDEMNLHVPQSMETRAEIENLHVTPRMIITPQANKPVMGIVQDTLTAVRKMTKRDVFLEKSEMMNLLMFLPIWDGRMPQPAILKPKPLWTGKQLFSLIIPGNLNLVKTHSTHPDDEDDGPYEWISPGDTKVRFDAMM
;
A
#
# COMPACT_ATOMS: atom_id res chain seq x y z
N MET A 1 -0.10 -8.15 17.44
CA MET A 1 0.92 -7.50 16.60
C MET A 1 0.37 -7.33 15.18
N ASN A 2 0.77 -6.30 14.41
CA ASN A 2 0.37 -6.15 13.00
C ASN A 2 1.22 -7.04 12.07
N LEU A 3 0.68 -7.53 10.95
CA LEU A 3 1.43 -8.38 10.01
C LEU A 3 2.66 -7.69 9.40
N SER A 4 2.60 -6.39 9.15
CA SER A 4 3.72 -5.64 8.55
C SER A 4 4.93 -5.50 9.47
N VAL A 5 4.80 -5.82 10.76
CA VAL A 5 5.91 -5.77 11.72
C VAL A 5 6.49 -7.15 12.01
N THR A 6 5.95 -8.25 11.47
CA THR A 6 6.55 -9.57 11.68
C THR A 6 7.93 -9.68 11.05
N SER A 7 8.15 -9.04 9.89
CA SER A 7 9.43 -9.04 9.18
C SER A 7 10.61 -8.49 10.02
N PRO A 8 10.55 -7.29 10.64
CA PRO A 8 11.64 -6.81 11.48
C PRO A 8 11.85 -7.61 12.78
N TYR A 9 10.82 -8.29 13.29
CA TYR A 9 10.97 -9.19 14.44
C TYR A 9 11.44 -10.60 14.05
N ASN A 10 11.46 -10.92 12.75
CA ASN A 10 11.70 -12.27 12.23
C ASN A 10 10.87 -13.33 12.97
N ALA A 11 9.60 -13.00 13.19
CA ALA A 11 8.65 -13.82 13.91
C ALA A 11 7.53 -14.32 12.98
N ASP A 12 6.90 -15.40 13.36
CA ASP A 12 5.65 -15.86 12.75
C ASP A 12 4.56 -16.15 13.82
N PHE A 13 3.56 -16.96 13.49
CA PHE A 13 2.43 -17.28 14.38
C PHE A 13 2.29 -18.79 14.62
N ASP A 14 3.38 -19.55 14.56
CA ASP A 14 3.38 -21.01 14.79
C ASP A 14 3.61 -21.42 16.26
N GLY A 15 3.97 -20.46 17.12
CA GLY A 15 4.29 -20.69 18.53
C GLY A 15 5.33 -19.75 19.14
N ASP A 16 5.87 -18.80 18.36
CA ASP A 16 6.85 -17.82 18.83
C ASP A 16 6.41 -17.05 20.09
N GLU A 17 7.32 -16.98 21.08
CA GLU A 17 7.15 -16.20 22.30
C GLU A 17 7.93 -14.87 22.23
N MET A 18 7.30 -13.77 22.64
CA MET A 18 7.93 -12.45 22.67
C MET A 18 7.78 -11.80 24.05
N ASN A 19 8.87 -11.19 24.54
CA ASN A 19 8.85 -10.47 25.81
C ASN A 19 8.29 -9.05 25.65
N LEU A 20 7.59 -8.58 26.68
CA LEU A 20 7.10 -7.21 26.76
C LEU A 20 7.64 -6.54 28.03
N HIS A 21 8.27 -5.39 27.86
CA HIS A 21 8.82 -4.59 28.96
C HIS A 21 8.05 -3.28 29.09
N VAL A 22 7.69 -2.91 30.32
CA VAL A 22 6.93 -1.68 30.61
C VAL A 22 7.85 -0.64 31.25
N PRO A 23 8.10 0.52 30.60
CA PRO A 23 8.90 1.59 31.20
C PRO A 23 8.19 2.16 32.43
N GLN A 24 8.95 2.39 33.51
CA GLN A 24 8.41 2.82 34.81
C GLN A 24 8.60 4.32 35.08
N SER A 25 9.61 4.95 34.48
CA SER A 25 9.88 6.39 34.63
C SER A 25 9.31 7.19 33.46
N MET A 26 9.03 8.47 33.71
CA MET A 26 8.51 9.37 32.67
C MET A 26 9.58 9.67 31.62
N GLU A 27 10.85 9.73 32.03
CA GLU A 27 12.01 9.95 31.16
C GLU A 27 12.17 8.79 30.17
N THR A 28 12.18 7.54 30.66
CA THR A 28 12.32 6.36 29.79
C THR A 28 11.09 6.18 28.90
N ARG A 29 9.90 6.52 29.39
CA ARG A 29 8.70 6.54 28.55
C ARG A 29 8.83 7.52 27.39
N ALA A 30 9.25 8.75 27.66
CA ALA A 30 9.46 9.76 26.62
C ALA A 30 10.58 9.35 25.64
N GLU A 31 11.64 8.69 26.13
CA GLU A 31 12.71 8.14 25.31
C GLU A 31 12.20 7.10 24.31
N ILE A 32 11.45 6.09 24.78
CA ILE A 32 10.89 5.04 23.92
C ILE A 32 9.89 5.61 22.92
N GLU A 33 9.00 6.51 23.35
CA GLU A 33 8.00 7.15 22.48
C GLU A 33 8.64 7.99 21.35
N ASN A 34 9.81 8.58 21.59
CA ASN A 34 10.47 9.45 20.60
C ASN A 34 11.59 8.77 19.80
N LEU A 35 12.24 7.74 20.34
CA LEU A 35 13.37 7.08 19.69
C LEU A 35 13.04 5.67 19.20
N HIS A 36 12.32 4.88 19.99
CA HIS A 36 12.12 3.45 19.76
C HIS A 36 10.67 3.08 19.42
N VAL A 37 9.93 4.00 18.80
CA VAL A 37 8.56 3.72 18.33
C VAL A 37 8.59 3.17 16.90
N THR A 38 7.82 2.11 16.64
CA THR A 38 7.79 1.38 15.36
C THR A 38 7.70 2.29 14.12
N PRO A 39 6.84 3.34 14.06
CA PRO A 39 6.78 4.21 12.88
C PRO A 39 8.07 5.00 12.58
N ARG A 40 8.92 5.23 13.58
CA ARG A 40 10.24 5.88 13.38
C ARG A 40 11.32 4.89 12.92
N MET A 41 11.05 3.59 13.03
CA MET A 41 11.99 2.50 12.71
C MET A 41 11.63 1.79 11.40
N ILE A 42 10.84 2.42 10.52
CA ILE A 42 10.45 1.84 9.23
C ILE A 42 11.66 1.67 8.30
N ILE A 43 12.61 2.62 8.30
CA ILE A 43 13.80 2.60 7.43
C ILE A 43 15.02 2.26 8.28
N THR A 44 15.77 1.23 7.88
CA THR A 44 17.01 0.86 8.57
C THR A 44 18.22 1.62 8.00
N PRO A 45 19.14 2.12 8.86
CA PRO A 45 20.40 2.69 8.41
C PRO A 45 21.39 1.63 7.88
N GLN A 46 21.19 0.34 8.16
CA GLN A 46 22.08 -0.74 7.70
C GLN A 46 22.14 -0.84 6.17
N ALA A 47 21.00 -0.65 5.51
CA ALA A 47 20.87 -0.81 4.07
C ALA A 47 20.16 0.37 3.39
N ASN A 48 19.80 1.42 4.15
CA ASN A 48 19.02 2.57 3.69
C ASN A 48 17.71 2.17 2.97
N LYS A 49 17.04 1.15 3.49
CA LYS A 49 15.84 0.55 2.90
C LYS A 49 14.75 0.32 3.96
N PRO A 50 13.47 0.28 3.59
CA PRO A 50 12.40 -0.08 4.50
C PRO A 50 12.54 -1.54 4.97
N VAL A 51 12.32 -1.78 6.26
CA VAL A 51 12.28 -3.14 6.86
C VAL A 51 10.85 -3.66 7.08
N MET A 52 9.86 -2.78 6.97
CA MET A 52 8.43 -3.11 7.02
C MET A 52 7.83 -3.02 5.63
N GLY A 53 6.89 -3.91 5.34
CA GLY A 53 6.22 -3.96 4.04
C GLY A 53 4.89 -4.68 4.09
N ILE A 54 4.16 -4.61 2.98
CA ILE A 54 2.93 -5.38 2.79
C ILE A 54 3.32 -6.82 2.41
N VAL A 55 2.83 -7.79 3.17
CA VAL A 55 3.20 -9.20 3.06
C VAL A 55 1.97 -10.10 2.96
N GLN A 56 2.20 -11.38 2.64
CA GLN A 56 1.20 -12.46 2.68
C GLN A 56 -0.07 -12.15 1.88
N ASP A 57 -1.24 -12.26 2.51
CA ASP A 57 -2.54 -12.15 1.86
C ASP A 57 -2.78 -10.75 1.31
N THR A 58 -2.39 -9.71 2.06
CA THR A 58 -2.59 -8.33 1.62
C THR A 58 -1.78 -8.05 0.35
N LEU A 59 -0.55 -8.56 0.26
CA LEU A 59 0.28 -8.40 -0.94
C LEU A 59 -0.37 -9.08 -2.15
N THR A 60 -0.87 -10.31 -1.96
CA THR A 60 -1.54 -11.08 -3.01
C THR A 60 -2.86 -10.43 -3.45
N ALA A 61 -3.65 -9.95 -2.48
CA ALA A 61 -4.92 -9.28 -2.71
C ALA A 61 -4.74 -7.95 -3.43
N VAL A 62 -3.75 -7.14 -3.06
CA VAL A 62 -3.43 -5.88 -3.76
C VAL A 62 -3.12 -6.15 -5.22
N ARG A 63 -2.25 -7.13 -5.52
CA ARG A 63 -1.96 -7.51 -6.91
C ARG A 63 -3.22 -7.88 -7.69
N LYS A 64 -4.10 -8.71 -7.10
CA LYS A 64 -5.35 -9.13 -7.76
C LYS A 64 -6.31 -7.95 -7.95
N MET A 65 -6.45 -7.10 -6.94
CA MET A 65 -7.37 -5.96 -6.93
C MET A 65 -6.96 -4.87 -7.93
N THR A 66 -5.66 -4.63 -8.10
CA THR A 66 -5.18 -3.56 -8.98
C THR A 66 -5.08 -3.95 -10.46
N LYS A 67 -5.48 -5.17 -10.85
CA LYS A 67 -5.52 -5.54 -12.27
C LYS A 67 -6.52 -4.69 -13.06
N ARG A 68 -6.26 -4.49 -14.35
CA ARG A 68 -7.06 -3.63 -15.24
C ARG A 68 -8.51 -4.10 -15.44
N ASP A 69 -8.76 -5.40 -15.31
CA ASP A 69 -10.05 -6.06 -15.51
C ASP A 69 -10.91 -6.12 -14.24
N VAL A 70 -10.46 -5.53 -13.12
CA VAL A 70 -11.21 -5.51 -11.86
C VAL A 70 -12.04 -4.24 -11.74
N PHE A 71 -13.35 -4.45 -11.67
CA PHE A 71 -14.36 -3.40 -11.48
C PHE A 71 -15.13 -3.63 -10.18
N LEU A 72 -15.49 -2.52 -9.53
CA LEU A 72 -16.26 -2.46 -8.30
C LEU A 72 -17.59 -1.78 -8.57
N GLU A 73 -18.65 -2.35 -8.02
CA GLU A 73 -19.97 -1.74 -8.02
C GLU A 73 -20.06 -0.64 -6.96
N LYS A 74 -21.08 0.23 -7.10
CA LYS A 74 -21.31 1.35 -6.17
C LYS A 74 -21.41 0.90 -4.71
N SER A 75 -22.11 -0.21 -4.43
CA SER A 75 -22.27 -0.75 -3.08
C SER A 75 -20.95 -1.25 -2.49
N GLU A 76 -20.14 -1.94 -3.28
CA GLU A 76 -18.81 -2.44 -2.88
C GLU A 76 -17.86 -1.27 -2.62
N MET A 77 -17.85 -0.28 -3.51
CA MET A 77 -17.07 0.95 -3.35
C MET A 77 -17.46 1.68 -2.06
N MET A 78 -18.75 1.87 -1.80
CA MET A 78 -19.26 2.47 -0.56
C MET A 78 -18.81 1.71 0.68
N ASN A 79 -18.92 0.37 0.66
CA ASN A 79 -18.51 -0.45 1.78
C ASN A 79 -17.00 -0.33 2.05
N LEU A 80 -16.18 -0.36 0.99
CA LEU A 80 -14.72 -0.25 1.11
C LEU A 80 -14.28 1.14 1.62
N LEU A 81 -14.95 2.21 1.20
CA LEU A 81 -14.68 3.57 1.68
C LEU A 81 -14.89 3.72 3.20
N MET A 82 -15.80 2.94 3.80
CA MET A 82 -16.01 2.97 5.26
C MET A 82 -14.79 2.50 6.05
N PHE A 83 -13.90 1.72 5.44
CA PHE A 83 -12.67 1.25 6.08
C PHE A 83 -11.50 2.23 5.92
N LEU A 84 -11.66 3.32 5.16
CA LEU A 84 -10.62 4.34 5.01
C LEU A 84 -10.65 5.30 6.22
N PRO A 85 -9.60 5.32 7.05
CA PRO A 85 -9.55 6.19 8.22
C PRO A 85 -9.41 7.68 7.88
N ILE A 86 -8.90 7.99 6.68
CA ILE A 86 -8.64 9.36 6.19
C ILE A 86 -9.52 9.63 4.95
N TRP A 87 -10.82 9.42 5.07
CA TRP A 87 -11.78 9.72 3.99
C TRP A 87 -12.43 11.10 4.19
N ASP A 88 -12.45 11.89 3.13
CA ASP A 88 -13.01 13.26 3.12
C ASP A 88 -14.54 13.28 2.89
N GLY A 89 -15.18 12.12 2.86
CA GLY A 89 -16.62 11.97 2.60
C GLY A 89 -16.99 12.09 1.12
N ARG A 90 -16.02 12.24 0.20
CA ARG A 90 -16.27 12.39 -1.22
C ARG A 90 -15.94 11.10 -1.95
N MET A 91 -16.91 10.57 -2.67
CA MET A 91 -16.69 9.44 -3.56
C MET A 91 -16.12 9.94 -4.89
N PRO A 92 -15.05 9.31 -5.43
CA PRO A 92 -14.51 9.71 -6.72
C PRO A 92 -15.52 9.43 -7.84
N GLN A 93 -15.38 10.13 -8.96
CA GLN A 93 -16.15 9.84 -10.16
C GLN A 93 -15.83 8.43 -10.68
N PRO A 94 -16.83 7.62 -11.07
CA PRO A 94 -16.57 6.28 -11.62
C PRO A 94 -15.78 6.36 -12.92
N ALA A 95 -14.87 5.41 -13.14
CA ALA A 95 -14.11 5.29 -14.39
C ALA A 95 -15.01 4.98 -15.59
N ILE A 96 -16.11 4.26 -15.38
CA ILE A 96 -17.11 3.96 -16.40
C ILE A 96 -18.45 4.54 -15.94
N LEU A 97 -19.09 5.37 -16.76
CA LEU A 97 -20.39 5.98 -16.42
C LEU A 97 -21.59 5.18 -16.97
N LYS A 98 -21.44 4.54 -18.12
CA LYS A 98 -22.50 3.82 -18.83
C LYS A 98 -22.01 2.45 -19.28
N PRO A 99 -22.89 1.42 -19.35
CA PRO A 99 -24.31 1.45 -19.02
C PRO A 99 -24.61 1.50 -17.51
N LYS A 100 -23.63 1.13 -16.68
CA LYS A 100 -23.69 1.17 -15.21
C LYS A 100 -22.43 1.88 -14.68
N PRO A 101 -22.53 2.67 -13.60
CA PRO A 101 -21.36 3.26 -12.98
C PRO A 101 -20.46 2.19 -12.34
N LEU A 102 -19.20 2.13 -12.76
CA LEU A 102 -18.19 1.20 -12.23
C LEU A 102 -16.90 1.94 -11.88
N TRP A 103 -16.31 1.53 -10.76
CA TRP A 103 -15.01 1.99 -10.29
C TRP A 103 -13.96 0.92 -10.54
N THR A 104 -12.71 1.30 -10.70
CA THR A 104 -11.61 0.32 -10.77
C THR A 104 -10.96 0.12 -9.41
N GLY A 105 -10.32 -1.03 -9.20
CA GLY A 105 -9.51 -1.24 -8.00
C GLY A 105 -8.38 -0.21 -7.87
N LYS A 106 -7.82 0.27 -9.00
CA LYS A 106 -6.81 1.34 -9.00
C LYS A 106 -7.36 2.68 -8.50
N GLN A 107 -8.62 3.02 -8.82
CA GLN A 107 -9.24 4.24 -8.29
C GLN A 107 -9.37 4.19 -6.76
N LEU A 108 -9.82 3.05 -6.21
CA LEU A 108 -9.86 2.86 -4.76
C LEU A 108 -8.45 2.91 -4.15
N PHE A 109 -7.47 2.22 -4.76
CA PHE A 109 -6.09 2.20 -4.29
C PHE A 109 -5.46 3.60 -4.26
N SER A 110 -5.83 4.46 -5.21
CA SER A 110 -5.35 5.85 -5.26
C SER A 110 -5.83 6.69 -4.07
N LEU A 111 -6.97 6.36 -3.46
CA LEU A 111 -7.46 7.05 -2.25
C LEU A 111 -6.67 6.66 -0.99
N ILE A 112 -5.96 5.53 -1.01
CA ILE A 112 -5.13 5.06 0.11
C ILE A 112 -3.77 5.78 0.10
N ILE A 113 -3.28 6.13 -1.09
CA ILE A 113 -1.97 6.76 -1.27
C ILE A 113 -2.06 8.26 -0.96
N PRO A 114 -1.09 8.84 -0.23
CA PRO A 114 -1.05 10.28 0.00
C PRO A 114 -0.94 11.06 -1.32
N GLY A 115 -1.70 12.16 -1.44
CA GLY A 115 -1.88 12.89 -2.72
C GLY A 115 -0.62 13.53 -3.32
N ASN A 116 0.49 13.63 -2.56
CA ASN A 116 1.72 14.28 -3.00
C ASN A 116 2.84 13.27 -3.29
N LEU A 117 2.55 12.20 -4.03
CA LEU A 117 3.52 11.17 -4.38
C LEU A 117 3.56 10.95 -5.90
N ASN A 118 4.75 11.12 -6.48
CA ASN A 118 5.06 10.65 -7.82
C ASN A 118 5.96 9.43 -7.74
N LEU A 119 5.61 8.35 -8.44
CA LEU A 119 6.40 7.13 -8.47
C LEU A 119 6.24 6.44 -9.83
N VAL A 120 7.37 6.06 -10.43
CA VAL A 120 7.41 5.17 -11.58
C VAL A 120 8.21 3.93 -11.20
N LYS A 121 7.62 2.75 -11.38
CA LYS A 121 8.25 1.44 -11.18
C LYS A 121 7.70 0.43 -12.16
N THR A 122 8.33 -0.72 -12.22
CA THR A 122 7.90 -1.86 -13.03
C THR A 122 7.38 -2.99 -12.14
N HIS A 123 6.36 -3.70 -12.62
CA HIS A 123 5.96 -5.00 -12.11
C HIS A 123 7.06 -6.02 -12.41
N SER A 124 7.16 -7.08 -11.61
CA SER A 124 8.20 -8.12 -11.77
C SER A 124 8.18 -8.87 -13.09
N THR A 125 7.14 -8.68 -13.92
CA THR A 125 6.95 -9.33 -15.21
C THR A 125 6.94 -8.32 -16.35
N HIS A 126 7.52 -7.12 -16.15
CA HIS A 126 7.67 -6.13 -17.22
C HIS A 126 8.66 -6.65 -18.26
N PRO A 127 8.31 -6.70 -19.55
CA PRO A 127 9.23 -7.07 -20.62
C PRO A 127 10.32 -6.00 -20.82
N ASP A 128 11.57 -6.42 -20.98
CA ASP A 128 12.72 -5.50 -21.14
C ASP A 128 12.64 -4.67 -22.44
N ASP A 129 12.01 -5.22 -23.48
CA ASP A 129 11.83 -4.57 -24.79
C ASP A 129 10.69 -3.54 -24.82
N GLU A 130 9.85 -3.50 -23.78
CA GLU A 130 8.71 -2.58 -23.71
C GLU A 130 9.16 -1.12 -23.54
N ASP A 131 10.28 -0.88 -22.85
CA ASP A 131 10.79 0.47 -22.59
C ASP A 131 11.37 1.16 -23.84
N ASP A 132 11.97 0.41 -24.77
CA ASP A 132 12.47 0.94 -26.05
C ASP A 132 11.40 0.88 -27.17
N GLY A 133 10.23 0.33 -26.85
CA GLY A 133 9.14 0.08 -27.79
C GLY A 133 8.17 1.26 -27.95
N PRO A 134 7.28 1.19 -28.97
CA PRO A 134 6.27 2.22 -29.19
C PRO A 134 5.20 2.29 -28.08
N TYR A 135 5.17 1.31 -27.16
CA TYR A 135 4.18 1.20 -26.09
C TYR A 135 4.73 1.53 -24.69
N GLU A 136 5.91 2.14 -24.61
CA GLU A 136 6.60 2.49 -23.35
C GLU A 136 5.67 3.09 -22.28
N TRP A 137 4.79 4.02 -22.66
CA TRP A 137 3.92 4.75 -21.74
C TRP A 137 2.47 4.23 -21.70
N ILE A 138 2.13 3.28 -22.56
CA ILE A 138 0.80 2.65 -22.64
C ILE A 138 1.01 1.15 -22.56
N SER A 139 1.45 0.71 -21.38
CA SER A 139 1.84 -0.68 -21.14
C SER A 139 0.73 -1.67 -21.48
N PRO A 140 0.92 -2.56 -22.48
CA PRO A 140 -0.10 -3.54 -22.85
C PRO A 140 -0.40 -4.51 -21.71
N GLY A 141 0.64 -4.93 -20.99
CA GLY A 141 0.59 -5.89 -19.88
C GLY A 141 0.17 -5.30 -18.54
N ASP A 142 -0.06 -3.98 -18.45
CA ASP A 142 -0.32 -3.29 -17.18
C ASP A 142 0.86 -3.41 -16.19
N THR A 143 2.08 -3.44 -16.73
CA THR A 143 3.32 -3.75 -16.00
C THR A 143 4.09 -2.51 -15.58
N LYS A 144 3.91 -1.36 -16.25
CA LYS A 144 4.49 -0.07 -15.83
C LYS A 144 3.60 0.59 -14.78
N VAL A 145 4.05 0.58 -13.53
CA VAL A 145 3.37 1.16 -12.37
C VAL A 145 3.71 2.65 -12.29
N ARG A 146 2.68 3.50 -12.42
CA ARG A 146 2.83 4.95 -12.36
C ARG A 146 1.81 5.56 -11.40
N PHE A 147 2.32 6.36 -10.47
CA PHE A 147 1.54 7.26 -9.63
C PHE A 147 1.97 8.68 -9.97
N ASP A 148 1.00 9.52 -10.28
CA ASP A 148 1.20 10.96 -10.44
C ASP A 148 0.32 11.65 -9.39
N ALA A 149 0.91 12.56 -8.62
CA ALA A 149 0.20 13.48 -7.78
C ALA A 149 -0.76 14.29 -8.66
N MET A 150 -2.06 14.24 -8.34
CA MET A 150 -3.02 15.16 -8.95
C MET A 150 -2.64 16.58 -8.52
N MET A 151 -2.36 17.45 -9.52
CA MET A 151 -2.22 18.90 -9.32
C MET A 151 -3.46 19.50 -8.65
#